data_AF-A0A2T2S939-F1
#
_entry.id   AF-A0A2T2S939-F1
#
_cell.length_a   1.000
_cell.length_b   1.000
_cell.length_c   1.000
_cell.angle_alpha   90.00
_cell.angle_beta   90.00
_cell.angle_gamma   90.00
#
_symmetry.space_group_name_H-M   'P 1'
#
loop_
_entity.id
_entity.type
_entity.pdbx_description
1 polymer ?
#
loop_
_entity_poly.entity_id
_entity_poly.type
_entity_poly.pdbx_seq_one_letter_code
_entity_poly.pdbx_strand_id
1 'polypeptide(L)'
;MVRRVLRKIKGWLQTDSTSPTYALVLSGGGARSAYQAGVLRYMSEAFPGTYFPILTGVSAGALNAAHLGNHTGSFGEAAEHLEDSWSGLELENIVEVESGFSMLWGLLQQQADEEKTLSSADVRHSHGLLDTTPLWNYLRDRLEAPDGELTGVRRNLDDGRLQALAVITTNYATGQTVTWVEGKDF
;
A
#
# COMPACT_ATOMS: atom_id res chain seq x y z
N MET A 1 -50.60 -9.58 0.74
CA MET A 1 -50.42 -9.09 2.13
C MET A 1 -49.25 -9.78 2.85
N VAL A 2 -49.17 -11.11 2.83
CA VAL A 2 -48.12 -11.94 3.46
C VAL A 2 -46.67 -11.58 3.04
N ARG A 3 -46.43 -11.32 1.74
CA ARG A 3 -45.09 -10.95 1.24
C ARG A 3 -44.51 -9.67 1.83
N ARG A 4 -45.37 -8.71 2.23
CA ARG A 4 -44.95 -7.42 2.82
C ARG A 4 -44.57 -7.57 4.30
N VAL A 5 -45.22 -8.51 4.99
CA VAL A 5 -44.92 -8.88 6.37
C VAL A 5 -43.61 -9.67 6.44
N LEU A 6 -43.39 -10.63 5.53
CA LEU A 6 -42.13 -11.37 5.42
C LEU A 6 -40.94 -10.46 5.08
N ARG A 7 -41.12 -9.43 4.26
CA ARG A 7 -40.08 -8.42 3.95
C ARG A 7 -39.73 -7.57 5.18
N LYS A 8 -40.73 -7.19 5.98
CA LYS A 8 -40.52 -6.47 7.24
C LYS A 8 -39.82 -7.35 8.27
N ILE A 9 -40.18 -8.62 8.38
CA ILE A 9 -39.52 -9.58 9.30
C ILE A 9 -38.07 -9.84 8.88
N LYS A 10 -37.78 -9.92 7.58
CA LYS A 10 -36.40 -10.05 7.07
C LYS A 10 -35.54 -8.82 7.39
N GLY A 11 -36.13 -7.62 7.34
CA GLY A 11 -35.48 -6.36 7.76
C GLY A 11 -35.34 -6.19 9.28
N TRP A 12 -36.03 -6.99 10.09
CA TRP A 12 -35.86 -7.02 11.56
C TRP A 12 -34.82 -8.06 12.00
N LEU A 13 -34.59 -9.08 11.18
CA LEU A 13 -33.56 -10.10 11.37
C LEU A 13 -32.20 -9.70 10.76
N GLN A 14 -32.18 -8.71 9.87
CA GLN A 14 -30.99 -7.93 9.58
C GLN A 14 -30.82 -6.91 10.71
N THR A 15 -30.37 -7.38 11.87
CA THR A 15 -29.64 -6.50 12.77
C THR A 15 -28.40 -6.08 12.00
N ASP A 16 -28.44 -4.91 11.37
CA ASP A 16 -27.24 -4.22 10.90
C ASP A 16 -26.25 -4.27 12.06
N SER A 17 -25.13 -4.96 11.88
CA SER A 17 -24.07 -4.93 12.88
C SER A 17 -23.60 -3.48 12.95
N THR A 18 -24.05 -2.75 13.97
CA THR A 18 -23.80 -1.31 14.15
C THR A 18 -22.36 -1.01 14.55
N SER A 19 -21.43 -1.91 14.25
CA SER A 19 -20.01 -1.71 14.49
C SER A 19 -19.46 -0.78 13.40
N PRO A 20 -18.80 0.31 13.78
CA PRO A 20 -18.19 1.22 12.81
C PRO A 20 -17.20 0.47 11.91
N THR A 21 -17.26 0.73 10.61
CA THR A 21 -16.27 0.24 9.63
C THR A 21 -15.11 1.22 9.60
N TYR A 22 -13.90 0.73 9.90
CA TYR A 22 -12.70 1.55 9.90
C TYR A 22 -11.94 1.41 8.58
N ALA A 23 -11.37 2.51 8.11
CA ALA A 23 -10.47 2.52 6.97
C ALA A 23 -9.07 2.94 7.41
N LEU A 24 -8.05 2.35 6.80
CA LEU A 24 -6.65 2.74 6.96
C LEU A 24 -6.18 3.48 5.72
N VAL A 25 -5.74 4.72 5.91
CA VAL A 25 -5.26 5.60 4.84
C VAL A 25 -3.77 5.88 5.06
N LEU A 26 -2.93 5.42 4.14
CA LEU A 26 -1.49 5.47 4.25
C LEU A 26 -0.90 6.49 3.26
N SER A 27 -0.40 7.60 3.81
CA SER A 27 0.23 8.65 3.00
C SER A 27 1.56 8.19 2.39
N GLY A 28 1.97 8.87 1.32
CA GLY A 28 3.29 8.70 0.74
C GLY A 28 4.36 9.37 1.60
N GLY A 29 5.57 8.79 1.61
CA GLY A 29 6.67 9.36 2.39
C GLY A 29 8.06 8.82 2.05
N GLY A 30 8.18 7.96 1.03
CA GLY A 30 9.41 7.21 0.75
C GLY A 30 9.80 6.34 1.94
N ALA A 31 11.08 6.37 2.31
CA ALA A 31 11.60 5.65 3.48
C ALA A 31 10.87 5.99 4.80
N ARG A 32 10.26 7.18 4.92
CA ARG A 32 9.49 7.56 6.12
C ARG A 32 8.24 6.70 6.33
N SER A 33 7.79 5.96 5.31
CA SER A 33 6.70 4.99 5.46
C SER A 33 7.08 3.79 6.34
N ALA A 34 8.37 3.57 6.65
CA ALA A 34 8.79 2.63 7.70
C ALA A 34 8.19 2.97 9.07
N TYR A 35 8.00 4.26 9.39
CA TYR A 35 7.32 4.68 10.61
C TYR A 35 5.87 4.18 10.65
N GLN A 36 5.18 4.15 9.51
CA GLN A 36 3.83 3.62 9.43
C GLN A 36 3.82 2.13 9.78
N ALA A 37 4.79 1.35 9.30
CA ALA A 37 4.91 -0.07 9.64
C ALA A 37 5.09 -0.27 11.16
N GLY A 38 5.98 0.48 11.79
CA GLY A 38 6.17 0.43 13.26
C GLY A 38 4.91 0.83 14.05
N VAL A 39 4.19 1.86 13.61
CA VAL A 39 2.90 2.25 14.23
C VAL A 39 1.87 1.12 14.10
N LEU A 40 1.75 0.51 12.92
CA LEU A 40 0.82 -0.59 12.68
C LEU A 40 1.18 -1.82 13.51
N ARG A 41 2.47 -2.13 13.65
CA ARG A 41 2.95 -3.19 14.53
C ARG A 41 2.54 -2.93 15.97
N TYR A 42 2.83 -1.74 16.50
CA TYR A 42 2.41 -1.34 17.84
C TYR A 42 0.89 -1.44 18.02
N MET A 43 0.10 -0.96 17.05
CA MET A 43 -1.36 -1.04 17.12
C MET A 43 -1.85 -2.49 17.21
N SER A 44 -1.23 -3.40 16.48
CA SER A 44 -1.60 -4.82 16.51
C SER A 44 -1.33 -5.48 17.86
N GLU A 45 -0.26 -5.06 18.55
CA GLU A 45 0.12 -5.56 19.88
C GLU A 45 -0.71 -4.92 21.00
N ALA A 46 -0.88 -3.60 20.96
CA ALA A 46 -1.56 -2.82 21.99
C ALA A 46 -3.09 -3.00 21.95
N PHE A 47 -3.65 -3.28 20.77
CA PHE A 47 -5.08 -3.42 20.56
C PHE A 47 -5.40 -4.72 19.81
N PRO A 48 -5.33 -5.89 20.50
CA PRO A 48 -5.69 -7.17 19.90
C PRO A 48 -7.13 -7.14 19.36
N GLY A 49 -7.32 -7.54 18.10
CA GLY A 49 -8.60 -7.45 17.40
C GLY A 49 -8.78 -6.18 16.55
N THR A 50 -7.76 -5.30 16.50
CA THR A 50 -7.68 -4.23 15.50
C THR A 50 -7.77 -4.81 14.10
N TYR A 51 -8.61 -4.19 13.27
CA TYR A 51 -8.88 -4.68 11.93
C TYR A 51 -9.37 -3.53 11.04
N PHE A 52 -8.83 -3.47 9.82
CA PHE A 52 -9.12 -2.43 8.84
C PHE A 52 -9.61 -3.06 7.52
N PRO A 53 -10.94 -3.21 7.33
CA PRO A 53 -11.48 -3.81 6.11
C PRO A 53 -11.27 -2.95 4.85
N ILE A 54 -10.95 -1.67 5.00
CA ILE A 54 -10.75 -0.76 3.87
C ILE A 54 -9.33 -0.22 3.95
N LEU A 55 -8.54 -0.47 2.91
CA LEU A 55 -7.14 -0.07 2.83
C LEU A 55 -6.93 0.86 1.65
N THR A 56 -6.19 1.93 1.85
CA THR A 56 -5.69 2.72 0.73
C THR A 56 -4.36 3.37 1.04
N GLY A 57 -3.56 3.59 0.00
CA GLY A 57 -2.35 4.37 0.14
C GLY A 57 -1.84 4.95 -1.17
N VAL A 58 -0.87 5.85 -1.05
CA VAL A 58 -0.20 6.50 -2.17
C VAL A 58 1.31 6.31 -2.08
N SER A 59 1.98 6.05 -3.20
CA SER A 59 3.44 5.86 -3.25
C SER A 59 3.90 4.76 -2.26
N ALA A 60 4.88 5.03 -1.39
CA ALA A 60 5.33 4.06 -0.38
C ALA A 60 4.22 3.62 0.60
N GLY A 61 3.23 4.48 0.88
CA GLY A 61 2.05 4.09 1.66
C GLY A 61 1.16 3.10 0.91
N ALA A 62 1.16 3.13 -0.44
CA ALA A 62 0.46 2.14 -1.25
C ALA A 62 1.13 0.76 -1.18
N LEU A 63 2.46 0.71 -1.06
CA LEU A 63 3.19 -0.56 -0.84
C LEU A 63 2.77 -1.19 0.49
N ASN A 64 2.69 -0.39 1.55
CA ASN A 64 2.18 -0.84 2.85
C ASN A 64 0.73 -1.31 2.75
N ALA A 65 -0.15 -0.56 2.05
CA ALA A 65 -1.55 -0.94 1.87
C ALA A 65 -1.69 -2.26 1.07
N ALA A 66 -0.89 -2.42 0.01
CA ALA A 66 -0.84 -3.64 -0.79
C ALA A 66 -0.35 -4.83 0.02
N HIS A 67 0.68 -4.65 0.86
CA HIS A 67 1.18 -5.68 1.75
C HIS A 67 0.10 -6.17 2.73
N LEU A 68 -0.52 -5.24 3.44
CA LEU A 68 -1.60 -5.56 4.39
C LEU A 68 -2.80 -6.20 3.69
N GLY A 69 -3.17 -5.69 2.50
CA GLY A 69 -4.30 -6.18 1.73
C GLY A 69 -4.08 -7.54 1.09
N ASN A 70 -2.83 -7.88 0.76
CA ASN A 70 -2.47 -9.15 0.14
C ASN A 70 -2.17 -10.25 1.17
N HIS A 71 -1.71 -9.90 2.37
CA HIS A 71 -1.36 -10.87 3.39
C HIS A 71 -2.59 -11.68 3.84
N THR A 72 -2.52 -13.01 3.76
CA THR A 72 -3.66 -13.89 4.09
C THR A 72 -3.71 -14.34 5.55
N GLY A 73 -2.86 -13.83 6.42
CA GLY A 73 -2.96 -14.01 7.87
C GLY A 73 -3.88 -12.99 8.57
N SER A 74 -3.71 -12.88 9.89
CA SER A 74 -4.29 -11.85 10.74
C SER A 74 -3.62 -10.47 10.51
N PHE A 75 -4.26 -9.40 11.00
CA PHE A 75 -3.68 -8.06 10.96
C PHE A 75 -2.34 -7.98 11.71
N GLY A 76 -2.18 -8.71 12.82
CA GLY A 76 -0.94 -8.74 13.58
C GLY A 76 0.21 -9.40 12.82
N GLU A 77 -0.04 -10.55 12.19
CA GLU A 77 0.94 -11.22 11.34
C GLU A 77 1.31 -10.35 10.13
N ALA A 78 0.32 -9.70 9.49
CA ALA A 78 0.57 -8.79 8.39
C ALA A 78 1.39 -7.55 8.81
N ALA A 79 1.14 -7.02 10.01
CA ALA A 79 1.90 -5.88 10.54
C ALA A 79 3.32 -6.26 10.95
N GLU A 80 3.52 -7.48 11.48
CA GLU A 80 4.86 -8.05 11.75
C GLU A 80 5.66 -8.20 10.47
N HIS A 81 5.07 -8.85 9.46
CA HIS A 81 5.74 -9.10 8.21
C HIS A 81 6.05 -7.81 7.45
N LEU A 82 5.18 -6.80 7.58
CA LEU A 82 5.42 -5.47 7.05
C LEU A 82 6.60 -4.77 7.75
N GLU A 83 6.67 -4.86 9.07
CA GLU A 83 7.77 -4.28 9.85
C GLU A 83 9.11 -4.97 9.54
N ASP A 84 9.14 -6.31 9.47
CA ASP A 84 10.32 -7.07 9.04
C ASP A 84 10.77 -6.69 7.63
N SER A 85 9.82 -6.49 6.70
CA SER A 85 10.13 -6.01 5.36
C SER A 85 10.88 -4.67 5.43
N TRP A 86 10.33 -3.67 6.13
CA TRP A 86 11.00 -2.37 6.25
C TRP A 86 12.35 -2.43 6.99
N SER A 87 12.46 -3.25 8.03
CA SER A 87 13.69 -3.42 8.81
C SER A 87 14.81 -4.11 8.03
N GLY A 88 14.45 -4.98 7.09
CA GLY A 88 15.39 -5.66 6.18
C GLY A 88 15.62 -4.98 4.83
N LEU A 89 15.10 -3.75 4.63
CA LEU A 89 15.23 -3.03 3.35
C LEU A 89 16.56 -2.28 3.27
N GLU A 90 17.44 -2.71 2.36
CA GLU A 90 18.71 -2.05 2.06
C GLU A 90 18.63 -1.27 0.73
N LEU A 91 19.54 -0.30 0.52
CA LEU A 91 19.55 0.53 -0.70
C LEU A 91 19.68 -0.33 -1.97
N GLU A 92 20.45 -1.41 -1.88
CA GLU A 92 20.67 -2.41 -2.92
C GLU A 92 19.38 -3.14 -3.33
N ASN A 93 18.38 -3.19 -2.44
CA ASN A 93 17.06 -3.73 -2.75
C ASN A 93 16.17 -2.72 -3.47
N ILE A 94 16.56 -1.44 -3.59
CA ILE A 94 15.73 -0.39 -4.17
C ILE A 94 16.21 0.01 -5.57
N VAL A 95 17.52 0.15 -5.75
CA VAL A 95 18.16 0.61 -7.00
C VAL A 95 19.44 -0.16 -7.26
N GLU A 96 19.79 -0.33 -8.53
CA GLU A 96 21.07 -0.92 -8.89
C GLU A 96 22.23 0.01 -8.46
N VAL A 97 23.18 -0.53 -7.68
CA VAL A 97 24.21 0.22 -6.92
C VAL A 97 25.03 1.17 -7.79
N GLU A 98 25.38 0.77 -9.01
CA GLU A 98 26.19 1.60 -9.93
C GLU A 98 25.45 2.88 -10.38
N SER A 99 24.13 2.84 -10.46
CA SER A 99 23.27 3.98 -10.81
C SER A 99 22.81 4.78 -9.57
N GLY A 100 22.57 4.10 -8.44
CA GLY A 100 22.08 4.71 -7.21
C GLY A 100 23.09 5.58 -6.46
N PHE A 101 24.37 5.18 -6.45
CA PHE A 101 25.41 5.89 -5.69
C PHE A 101 25.74 7.26 -6.29
N SER A 102 25.81 7.36 -7.62
CA SER A 102 26.10 8.61 -8.32
C SER A 102 24.95 9.63 -8.21
N MET A 103 23.69 9.16 -8.20
CA MET A 103 22.52 10.01 -8.10
C MET A 103 22.19 10.42 -6.66
N LEU A 104 22.32 9.53 -5.67
CA LEU A 104 22.20 9.88 -4.25
C LEU A 104 23.26 10.92 -3.87
N TRP A 105 24.48 10.78 -4.38
CA TRP A 105 25.55 11.77 -4.22
C TRP A 105 25.21 13.10 -4.90
N GLY A 106 24.54 13.08 -6.07
CA GLY A 106 24.04 14.27 -6.77
C GLY A 106 22.87 14.97 -6.05
N LEU A 107 21.94 14.22 -5.45
CA LEU A 107 20.82 14.75 -4.68
C LEU A 107 21.26 15.31 -3.32
N LEU A 108 22.24 14.67 -2.66
CA LEU A 108 22.87 15.17 -1.44
C LEU A 108 23.71 16.43 -1.71
N GLN A 109 24.37 16.53 -2.87
CA GLN A 109 25.04 17.76 -3.31
C GLN A 109 24.05 18.87 -3.70
N GLN A 110 22.89 18.54 -4.27
CA GLN A 110 21.83 19.52 -4.56
C GLN A 110 21.16 20.11 -3.32
N GLN A 111 21.21 19.45 -2.17
CA GLN A 111 20.77 20.07 -0.91
C GLN A 111 21.79 21.07 -0.35
N ALA A 112 23.03 21.07 -0.84
CA ALA A 112 24.06 22.04 -0.46
C ALA A 112 24.07 23.30 -1.36
N ASP A 113 23.55 23.20 -2.59
CA ASP A 113 23.43 24.31 -3.55
C ASP A 113 21.95 24.64 -3.83
N GLU A 114 21.37 25.50 -3.00
CA GLU A 114 20.10 26.17 -3.33
C GLU A 114 20.25 27.00 -4.64
N GLU A 115 19.17 27.08 -5.43
CA GLU A 115 18.99 27.82 -6.71
C GLU A 115 19.13 27.09 -8.05
N LYS A 116 18.61 25.86 -8.18
CA LYS A 116 18.10 25.41 -9.50
C LYS A 116 16.63 24.97 -9.42
N THR A 117 15.75 25.85 -9.88
CA THR A 117 14.36 25.58 -10.19
C THR A 117 14.28 24.58 -11.35
N LEU A 118 14.21 23.29 -11.03
CA LEU A 118 13.95 22.25 -12.02
C LEU A 118 12.53 22.42 -12.55
N SER A 119 12.41 22.70 -13.85
CA SER A 119 11.13 22.80 -14.55
C SER A 119 10.56 21.40 -14.78
N SER A 120 9.25 21.26 -14.66
CA SER A 120 8.52 20.00 -14.93
C SER A 120 8.68 19.48 -16.36
N ALA A 121 9.28 20.27 -17.26
CA ALA A 121 9.65 19.85 -18.61
C ALA A 121 10.93 18.98 -18.66
N ASP A 122 11.88 19.16 -17.73
CA ASP A 122 13.16 18.45 -17.75
C ASP A 122 13.01 16.98 -17.29
N VAL A 123 12.00 16.71 -16.46
CA VAL A 123 11.66 15.36 -15.97
C VAL A 123 10.98 14.51 -17.04
N ARG A 124 10.45 15.11 -18.12
CA ARG A 124 9.62 14.42 -19.13
C ARG A 124 10.40 13.59 -20.15
N HIS A 125 11.73 13.75 -20.25
CA HIS A 125 12.53 13.15 -21.32
C HIS A 125 13.37 11.93 -20.92
N SER A 126 13.37 11.53 -19.65
CA SER A 126 14.07 10.33 -19.19
C SER A 126 13.08 9.20 -18.95
N HIS A 127 13.10 8.19 -19.82
CA HIS A 127 12.66 6.86 -19.42
C HIS A 127 13.51 6.46 -18.20
N GLY A 128 12.86 6.14 -17.07
CA GLY A 128 13.45 5.57 -15.85
C GLY A 128 14.87 6.02 -15.53
N LEU A 129 15.04 7.15 -14.84
CA LEU A 129 16.35 7.61 -14.32
C LEU A 129 17.04 6.59 -13.39
N LEU A 130 16.33 5.56 -12.93
CA LEU A 130 16.81 4.51 -12.02
C LEU A 130 16.28 3.15 -12.48
N ASP A 131 17.16 2.16 -12.57
CA ASP A 131 16.73 0.76 -12.68
C ASP A 131 16.16 0.31 -11.33
N THR A 132 14.84 0.12 -11.29
CA THR A 132 14.08 -0.32 -10.12
C THR A 132 13.83 -1.83 -10.11
N THR A 133 14.52 -2.60 -10.97
CA THR A 133 14.47 -4.07 -10.98
C THR A 133 14.74 -4.69 -9.60
N PRO A 134 15.69 -4.18 -8.78
CA PRO A 134 15.86 -4.68 -7.41
C PRO A 134 14.60 -4.51 -6.55
N LEU A 135 13.96 -3.34 -6.63
CA LEU A 135 12.72 -3.06 -5.89
C LEU A 135 11.59 -3.97 -6.35
N TRP A 136 11.47 -4.19 -7.66
CA TRP A 136 10.49 -5.12 -8.22
C TRP A 136 10.68 -6.52 -7.63
N ASN A 137 11.90 -7.06 -7.65
CA ASN A 137 12.20 -8.39 -7.12
C ASN A 137 11.94 -8.48 -5.61
N TYR A 138 12.35 -7.46 -4.87
CA TYR A 138 12.13 -7.38 -3.44
C TYR A 138 10.64 -7.37 -3.09
N LEU A 139 9.84 -6.55 -3.77
CA LEU A 139 8.39 -6.48 -3.56
C LEU A 139 7.71 -7.80 -3.93
N ARG A 140 8.16 -8.46 -5.00
CA ARG A 140 7.62 -9.74 -5.44
C ARG A 140 7.75 -10.83 -4.38
N ASP A 141 8.89 -10.86 -3.70
CA ASP A 141 9.17 -11.78 -2.60
C ASP A 141 8.35 -11.40 -1.36
N ARG A 142 8.48 -10.15 -0.89
CA ARG A 142 7.83 -9.68 0.34
C ARG A 142 6.31 -9.54 0.26
N LEU A 143 5.74 -9.41 -0.92
CA LEU A 143 4.29 -9.44 -1.12
C LEU A 143 3.79 -10.85 -1.44
N GLU A 144 4.64 -11.88 -1.47
CA GLU A 144 4.28 -13.25 -1.88
C GLU A 144 3.58 -13.29 -3.25
N ALA A 145 4.07 -12.49 -4.19
CA ALA A 145 3.45 -12.24 -5.49
C ALA A 145 4.40 -12.65 -6.63
N PRO A 146 4.77 -13.94 -6.79
CA PRO A 146 5.83 -14.40 -7.70
C PRO A 146 5.67 -13.99 -9.17
N ASP A 147 4.41 -13.77 -9.60
CA ASP A 147 4.04 -13.33 -10.95
C ASP A 147 3.66 -11.84 -11.02
N GLY A 148 3.84 -11.10 -9.94
CA GLY A 148 3.47 -9.68 -9.79
C GLY A 148 2.00 -9.45 -9.46
N GLU A 149 1.19 -10.51 -9.35
CA GLU A 149 -0.23 -10.42 -9.01
C GLU A 149 -0.47 -10.59 -7.50
N LEU A 150 -1.22 -9.67 -6.90
CA LEU A 150 -1.60 -9.69 -5.49
C LEU A 150 -2.81 -10.61 -5.26
N THR A 151 -2.62 -11.91 -5.47
CA THR A 151 -3.72 -12.91 -5.40
C THR A 151 -4.39 -13.02 -4.03
N GLY A 152 -3.71 -12.62 -2.96
CA GLY A 152 -4.26 -12.58 -1.61
C GLY A 152 -5.30 -11.48 -1.39
N VAL A 153 -5.27 -10.40 -2.18
CA VAL A 153 -6.32 -9.36 -2.15
C VAL A 153 -7.68 -9.97 -2.44
N ARG A 154 -7.79 -10.73 -3.54
CA ARG A 154 -9.04 -11.42 -3.90
C ARG A 154 -9.48 -12.41 -2.83
N ARG A 155 -8.56 -13.22 -2.28
CA ARG A 155 -8.87 -14.17 -1.19
C ARG A 155 -9.42 -13.45 0.04
N ASN A 156 -8.80 -12.34 0.43
CA ASN A 156 -9.24 -11.55 1.57
C ASN A 156 -10.61 -10.91 1.35
N LEU A 157 -10.92 -10.47 0.12
CA LEU A 157 -12.26 -9.98 -0.25
C LEU A 157 -13.32 -11.08 -0.14
N ASP A 158 -13.03 -12.27 -0.68
CA ASP A 158 -13.94 -13.41 -0.66
C ASP A 158 -14.21 -13.91 0.77
N ASP A 159 -13.17 -13.92 1.62
CA ASP A 159 -13.26 -14.29 3.03
C ASP A 159 -13.95 -13.21 3.91
N GLY A 160 -14.21 -12.02 3.35
CA GLY A 160 -14.72 -10.86 4.11
C GLY A 160 -13.70 -10.25 5.07
N ARG A 161 -12.42 -10.62 4.93
CA ARG A 161 -11.27 -10.02 5.63
C ARG A 161 -10.75 -8.77 4.94
N LEU A 162 -11.28 -8.43 3.78
CA LEU A 162 -11.15 -7.12 3.16
C LEU A 162 -12.50 -6.74 2.55
N GLN A 163 -12.80 -5.45 2.50
CA GLN A 163 -13.93 -4.89 1.76
C GLN A 163 -13.47 -4.14 0.51
N ALA A 164 -12.35 -3.42 0.61
CA ALA A 164 -11.73 -2.74 -0.52
C ALA A 164 -10.24 -2.45 -0.29
N LEU A 165 -9.46 -2.48 -1.38
CA LEU A 165 -8.10 -1.94 -1.47
C LEU A 165 -8.05 -0.92 -2.60
N ALA A 166 -7.48 0.25 -2.32
CA ALA A 166 -7.21 1.27 -3.34
C ALA A 166 -5.73 1.70 -3.31
N VAL A 167 -5.02 1.51 -4.41
CA VAL A 167 -3.63 1.94 -4.60
C VAL A 167 -3.58 3.16 -5.50
N ILE A 168 -2.96 4.23 -5.03
CA ILE A 168 -2.87 5.51 -5.74
C ILE A 168 -1.45 5.68 -6.29
N THR A 169 -1.37 5.93 -7.60
CA THR A 169 -0.14 6.09 -8.37
C THR A 169 -0.19 7.37 -9.22
N THR A 170 0.95 7.80 -9.74
CA THR A 170 1.04 8.92 -10.69
C THR A 170 1.49 8.38 -12.03
N ASN A 171 0.72 8.66 -13.09
CA ASN A 171 1.15 8.39 -14.45
C ASN A 171 2.18 9.45 -14.87
N TYR A 172 3.45 9.07 -15.04
CA TYR A 172 4.51 10.02 -15.39
C TYR A 172 4.36 10.64 -16.79
N ALA A 173 3.70 9.95 -17.73
CA ALA A 173 3.49 10.48 -19.07
C ALA A 173 2.44 11.61 -19.08
N THR A 174 1.36 11.47 -18.30
CA THR A 174 0.25 12.44 -18.28
C THR A 174 0.28 13.38 -17.08
N GLY A 175 1.02 13.05 -16.02
CA GLY A 175 0.99 13.73 -14.73
C GLY A 175 -0.29 13.49 -13.93
N GLN A 176 -1.18 12.62 -14.39
CA GLN A 176 -2.46 12.36 -13.73
C GLN A 176 -2.32 11.34 -12.62
N THR A 177 -3.09 11.54 -11.55
CA THR A 177 -3.30 10.52 -10.52
C THR A 177 -4.13 9.38 -11.09
N VAL A 178 -3.65 8.14 -10.92
CA VAL A 178 -4.35 6.91 -11.27
C VAL A 178 -4.60 6.11 -10.01
N THR A 179 -5.86 5.81 -9.73
CA THR A 179 -6.27 4.99 -8.59
C THR A 179 -6.73 3.63 -9.09
N TRP A 180 -6.03 2.60 -8.64
CA TRP A 180 -6.37 1.20 -8.87
C TRP A 180 -7.20 0.72 -7.69
N VAL A 181 -8.38 0.15 -7.94
CA VAL A 181 -9.30 -0.25 -6.89
C VAL A 181 -9.79 -1.67 -7.14
N GLU A 182 -9.84 -2.45 -6.08
CA GLU A 182 -10.55 -3.73 -6.05
C GLU A 182 -11.36 -3.78 -4.76
N GLY A 183 -12.66 -4.01 -4.89
CA GLY A 183 -13.60 -4.17 -3.80
C GLY A 183 -14.44 -5.41 -3.98
N LYS A 184 -15.17 -5.78 -2.94
CA LYS A 184 -16.05 -6.97 -2.97
C LYS A 184 -17.09 -6.91 -4.10
N ASP A 185 -17.51 -5.70 -4.45
CA ASP A 185 -18.61 -5.44 -5.40
C ASP A 185 -18.17 -4.67 -6.66
N PHE A 186 -16.87 -4.37 -6.84
CA PHE A 186 -16.35 -3.60 -8.00
C PHE A 186 -14.84 -3.74 -8.21
#